data_AF-A0A650CZJ4-F1
#
_entry.id   AF-A0A650CZJ4-F1
#
_cell.length_a   1.000
_cell.length_b   1.000
_cell.length_c   1.000
_cell.angle_alpha   90.00
_cell.angle_beta   90.00
_cell.angle_gamma   90.00
#
_symmetry.space_group_name_H-M   'P 1'
#
loop_
_entity.id
_entity.type
_entity.pdbx_description
1 polymer ?
#
loop_
_entity_poly.entity_id
_entity_poly.type
_entity_poly.pdbx_seq_one_letter_code
_entity_poly.pdbx_strand_id
1 'polypeptide(L)'
;MSCREGLMSPQTETKASVGFKAGVKDYRLTYYTPDYETKDTDILAAFRVTPQPGVPAEEAGAAVAAESSTGTWTTVWTDGLTSLDRYKGRCYHIEAVIGEENQFIAYIAYPLDLFEEGSVTNMFTSIVGNVFGFKALRALRLEDLRIPPAYSKTFQGPPHGIQVERDKLNKYGRPLLGCTIKQNQNWDYPQKTTVEQFTNVCVVGLILPRMMRSENVNSQPFLLCVGETVSYFVLKLFIKHKLKQVKSKGIT
;
A
#
# COMPACT_ATOMS: atom_id res chain seq x y z
N MET A 1 52.58 -24.40 38.44
CA MET A 1 51.84 -25.34 37.57
C MET A 1 51.02 -24.50 36.61
N SER A 2 51.34 -24.63 35.33
CA SER A 2 50.73 -23.91 34.20
C SER A 2 49.37 -24.53 33.86
N CYS A 3 48.31 -23.72 33.83
CA CYS A 3 47.00 -24.12 33.30
C CYS A 3 46.85 -23.61 31.86
N ARG A 4 47.24 -24.48 30.93
CA ARG A 4 46.65 -24.82 29.61
C ARG A 4 45.64 -23.82 29.04
N GLU A 5 46.02 -23.09 28.00
CA GLU A 5 45.83 -23.44 26.57
C GLU A 5 44.41 -23.18 26.08
N GLY A 6 44.27 -22.10 25.31
CA GLY A 6 43.04 -21.66 24.67
C GLY A 6 42.61 -22.60 23.55
N LEU A 7 41.35 -23.02 23.61
CA LEU A 7 40.64 -23.62 22.49
C LEU A 7 40.34 -22.52 21.46
N MET A 8 41.25 -22.35 20.50
CA MET A 8 40.95 -21.68 19.23
C MET A 8 40.04 -22.61 18.43
N SER A 9 38.83 -22.14 18.17
CA SER A 9 37.89 -22.81 17.27
C SER A 9 38.49 -22.91 15.86
N PRO A 10 38.31 -24.03 15.13
CA PRO A 10 38.79 -24.14 13.77
C PRO A 10 38.04 -23.14 12.90
N GLN A 11 38.76 -22.15 12.36
CA GLN A 11 38.25 -21.32 11.28
C GLN A 11 38.13 -22.21 10.04
N THR A 12 36.94 -22.76 9.82
CA THR A 12 36.61 -23.45 8.58
C THR A 12 36.63 -22.42 7.46
N GLU A 13 37.70 -22.41 6.66
CA GLU A 13 37.76 -21.63 5.43
C GLU A 13 36.70 -22.18 4.44
N THR A 14 35.53 -21.55 4.46
CA THR A 14 34.55 -21.70 3.39
C THR A 14 35.16 -21.13 2.11
N LYS A 15 35.47 -22.02 1.16
CA LYS A 15 35.79 -21.68 -0.24
C LYS A 15 34.57 -21.04 -0.91
N ALA A 16 34.29 -19.78 -0.58
CA ALA A 16 33.45 -18.94 -1.42
C ALA A 16 34.29 -18.55 -2.65
N SER A 17 33.66 -18.60 -3.81
CA SER A 17 34.24 -18.40 -5.13
C SER A 17 35.13 -17.15 -5.26
N VAL A 18 36.10 -17.26 -6.16
CA VAL A 18 37.05 -16.23 -6.60
C VAL A 18 36.38 -14.85 -6.68
N GLY A 19 36.74 -13.92 -5.79
CA GLY A 19 36.31 -12.51 -5.85
C GLY A 19 35.45 -11.98 -4.69
N PHE A 20 35.04 -12.81 -3.72
CA PHE A 20 34.31 -12.31 -2.55
C PHE A 20 35.23 -11.56 -1.57
N LYS A 21 34.88 -10.32 -1.25
CA LYS A 21 35.54 -9.51 -0.21
C LYS A 21 34.50 -9.05 0.81
N ALA A 22 34.58 -9.60 2.01
CA ALA A 22 33.72 -9.24 3.14
C ALA A 22 33.98 -7.79 3.58
N GLY A 23 32.91 -7.09 3.97
CA GLY A 23 32.98 -5.75 4.56
C GLY A 23 31.76 -4.89 4.21
N VAL A 24 31.68 -3.73 4.86
CA VAL A 24 30.71 -2.68 4.54
C VAL A 24 31.17 -1.96 3.27
N LYS A 25 30.25 -1.79 2.32
CA LYS A 25 30.46 -1.05 1.08
C LYS A 25 29.29 -0.11 0.86
N ASP A 26 29.55 1.03 0.24
CA ASP A 26 28.51 1.96 -0.18
C ASP A 26 27.49 1.27 -1.09
N TYR A 27 26.20 1.48 -0.85
CA TYR A 27 25.11 0.91 -1.64
C TYR A 27 25.15 1.40 -3.09
N ARG A 28 25.59 2.65 -3.32
CA ARG A 28 25.70 3.24 -4.67
C ARG A 28 26.55 2.44 -5.64
N LEU A 29 27.49 1.63 -5.17
CA LEU A 29 28.35 0.84 -6.05
C LEU A 29 27.58 -0.27 -6.79
N THR A 30 26.46 -0.72 -6.22
CA THR A 30 25.71 -1.88 -6.72
C THR A 30 24.30 -1.52 -7.15
N TYR A 31 23.66 -0.62 -6.40
CA TYR A 31 22.22 -0.32 -6.51
C TYR A 31 21.93 1.03 -7.18
N TYR A 32 22.94 1.89 -7.40
CA TYR A 32 22.80 3.08 -8.23
C TYR A 32 23.29 2.77 -9.65
N THR A 33 22.36 2.77 -10.60
CA THR A 33 22.61 2.41 -12.00
C THR A 33 21.93 3.42 -12.92
N PRO A 34 22.53 4.62 -13.11
CA PRO A 34 21.90 5.71 -13.87
C PRO A 34 21.65 5.37 -15.35
N ASP A 35 22.44 4.44 -15.90
CA ASP A 35 22.34 4.01 -17.30
C ASP A 35 21.32 2.87 -17.50
N TYR A 36 20.58 2.47 -16.47
CA TYR A 36 19.61 1.37 -16.58
C TYR A 36 18.37 1.80 -17.36
N GLU A 37 18.12 1.12 -18.48
CA GLU A 37 16.85 1.24 -19.19
C GLU A 37 15.77 0.41 -18.49
N THR A 38 14.72 1.10 -18.04
CA THR A 38 13.56 0.47 -17.39
C THR A 38 12.84 -0.47 -18.34
N LYS A 39 12.42 -1.64 -17.85
CA LYS A 39 11.61 -2.57 -18.64
C LYS A 39 10.13 -2.30 -18.43
N ASP A 40 9.31 -2.67 -19.41
CA ASP A 40 7.84 -2.57 -19.29
C ASP A 40 7.23 -3.48 -18.23
N THR A 41 7.98 -4.52 -17.82
CA THR A 41 7.60 -5.43 -16.74
C THR A 41 8.02 -4.94 -15.37
N ASP A 42 8.85 -3.91 -15.27
CA ASP A 42 9.36 -3.46 -13.98
C ASP A 42 8.29 -2.67 -13.23
N ILE A 43 8.24 -2.84 -11.90
CA ILE A 43 7.52 -1.92 -11.01
C ILE A 43 8.43 -0.73 -10.78
N LEU A 44 7.96 0.49 -11.07
CA LEU A 44 8.73 1.71 -10.82
C LEU A 44 8.17 2.44 -9.61
N ALA A 45 9.04 2.87 -8.71
CA ALA A 45 8.67 3.68 -7.56
C ALA A 45 9.37 5.03 -7.61
N ALA A 46 8.61 6.09 -7.33
CA ALA A 46 9.15 7.43 -7.12
C ALA A 46 9.15 7.71 -5.61
N PHE A 47 10.34 7.85 -5.03
CA PHE A 47 10.50 8.20 -3.63
C PHE A 47 10.98 9.64 -3.50
N ARG A 48 10.26 10.45 -2.74
CA ARG A 48 10.79 11.72 -2.23
C ARG A 48 11.70 11.41 -1.03
N VAL A 49 12.99 11.60 -1.22
CA VAL A 49 14.05 11.27 -0.27
C VAL A 49 14.62 12.57 0.31
N THR A 50 14.73 12.62 1.63
CA THR A 50 15.45 13.68 2.36
C THR A 50 16.61 13.04 3.13
N PRO A 51 17.84 13.07 2.58
CA PRO A 51 19.00 12.49 3.25
C PRO A 51 19.38 13.27 4.53
N GLN A 52 20.12 12.62 5.42
CA GLN A 52 20.80 13.30 6.53
C GLN A 52 21.94 14.18 6.00
N PRO A 53 22.33 15.24 6.72
CA PRO A 53 23.49 16.05 6.36
C PRO A 53 24.76 15.20 6.21
N GLY A 54 25.44 15.33 5.07
CA GLY A 54 26.65 14.56 4.74
C GLY A 54 26.41 13.23 4.02
N VAL A 55 25.16 12.80 3.85
CA VAL A 55 24.82 11.63 3.03
C VAL A 55 24.51 12.10 1.60
N PRO A 56 25.23 11.59 0.57
CA PRO A 56 24.96 11.96 -0.81
C PRO A 56 23.61 11.37 -1.29
N ALA A 57 22.95 12.05 -2.22
CA ALA A 57 21.63 11.65 -2.71
C ALA A 57 21.65 10.28 -3.41
N GLU A 58 22.74 9.98 -4.12
CA GLU A 58 22.96 8.70 -4.80
C GLU A 58 23.04 7.54 -3.81
N GLU A 59 23.71 7.75 -2.67
CA GLU A 59 23.79 6.73 -1.62
C GLU A 59 22.44 6.56 -0.92
N ALA A 60 21.73 7.66 -0.67
CA ALA A 60 20.39 7.60 -0.09
C ALA A 60 19.40 6.84 -1.00
N GLY A 61 19.38 7.13 -2.31
CA GLY A 61 18.55 6.42 -3.28
C GLY A 61 18.94 4.95 -3.45
N ALA A 62 20.25 4.67 -3.47
CA ALA A 62 20.77 3.30 -3.55
C ALA A 62 20.45 2.48 -2.29
N ALA A 63 20.53 3.08 -1.09
CA ALA A 63 20.19 2.42 0.16
C ALA A 63 18.70 2.06 0.20
N VAL A 64 17.82 2.96 -0.26
CA VAL A 64 16.38 2.64 -0.41
C VAL A 64 16.21 1.48 -1.39
N ALA A 65 16.86 1.50 -2.56
CA ALA A 65 16.75 0.43 -3.55
C ALA A 65 17.27 -0.92 -3.03
N ALA A 66 18.36 -0.90 -2.27
CA ALA A 66 18.97 -2.09 -1.68
C ALA A 66 18.06 -2.75 -0.64
N GLU A 67 17.69 -2.00 0.41
CA GLU A 67 16.94 -2.53 1.55
C GLU A 67 15.46 -2.84 1.22
N SER A 68 14.96 -2.36 0.07
CA SER A 68 13.63 -2.72 -0.45
C SER A 68 13.65 -3.83 -1.50
N SER A 69 14.82 -4.42 -1.79
CA SER A 69 14.96 -5.55 -2.70
C SER A 69 15.75 -6.70 -2.08
N THR A 70 17.07 -6.70 -2.24
CA THR A 70 17.95 -7.84 -1.91
C THR A 70 19.15 -7.47 -1.05
N GLY A 71 19.36 -6.18 -0.78
CA GLY A 71 20.56 -5.67 -0.12
C GLY A 71 20.47 -5.68 1.40
N THR A 72 21.65 -5.68 2.03
CA THR A 72 21.82 -5.45 3.47
C THR A 72 23.09 -4.62 3.73
N TRP A 73 23.36 -4.26 4.98
CA TRP A 73 24.43 -3.35 5.41
C TRP A 73 25.87 -3.85 5.18
N THR A 74 26.06 -5.13 4.85
CA THR A 74 27.37 -5.74 4.58
C THR A 74 27.29 -6.69 3.40
N THR A 75 28.40 -6.87 2.69
CA THR A 75 28.45 -7.84 1.59
C THR A 75 28.31 -9.25 2.12
N VAL A 76 27.40 -10.02 1.53
CA VAL A 76 27.17 -11.42 1.89
C VAL A 76 27.63 -12.34 0.75
N TRP A 77 28.29 -13.44 1.08
CA TRP A 77 28.81 -14.37 0.08
C TRP A 77 27.70 -15.10 -0.67
N THR A 78 26.51 -15.18 -0.07
CA THR A 78 25.31 -15.80 -0.64
C THR A 78 24.80 -15.07 -1.88
N ASP A 79 25.17 -13.81 -2.09
CA ASP A 79 24.87 -13.07 -3.32
C ASP A 79 25.48 -13.76 -4.56
N GLY A 80 26.56 -14.52 -4.39
CA GLY A 80 27.18 -15.30 -5.46
C GLY A 80 26.44 -16.59 -5.82
N LEU A 81 25.43 -17.00 -5.04
CA LEU A 81 24.60 -18.17 -5.33
C LEU A 81 23.41 -17.84 -6.23
N THR A 82 23.05 -16.57 -6.34
CA THR A 82 21.92 -16.08 -7.14
C THR A 82 22.42 -15.05 -8.16
N SER A 83 21.55 -14.70 -9.11
CA SER A 83 21.87 -13.62 -10.04
C SER A 83 21.42 -12.29 -9.43
N LEU A 84 22.34 -11.60 -8.74
CA LEU A 84 22.07 -10.28 -8.17
C LEU A 84 21.59 -9.29 -9.24
N ASP A 85 22.16 -9.36 -10.45
CA ASP A 85 21.71 -8.54 -11.57
C ASP A 85 20.28 -8.85 -12.03
N ARG A 86 19.72 -10.03 -11.75
CA ARG A 86 18.30 -10.28 -12.05
C ARG A 86 17.39 -9.66 -10.99
N TYR A 87 17.75 -9.77 -9.72
CA TYR A 87 16.85 -9.51 -8.59
C TYR A 87 17.04 -8.17 -7.90
N LYS A 88 18.18 -7.49 -8.10
CA LYS A 88 18.42 -6.19 -7.44
C LYS A 88 17.43 -5.12 -7.90
N GLY A 89 16.88 -4.39 -6.93
CA GLY A 89 16.26 -3.09 -7.17
C GLY A 89 17.32 -2.11 -7.67
N ARG A 90 16.93 -1.16 -8.50
CA ARG A 90 17.87 -0.23 -9.15
C ARG A 90 17.40 1.19 -9.04
N CYS A 91 18.17 2.03 -8.36
CA CYS A 91 17.99 3.47 -8.45
C CYS A 91 18.60 3.93 -9.77
N TYR A 92 17.74 4.26 -10.75
CA TYR A 92 18.16 4.57 -12.11
C TYR A 92 18.12 6.07 -12.43
N HIS A 93 17.40 6.86 -11.63
CA HIS A 93 17.36 8.29 -11.81
C HIS A 93 17.14 9.00 -10.49
N ILE A 94 17.79 10.16 -10.33
CA ILE A 94 17.63 11.03 -9.17
C ILE A 94 17.52 12.46 -9.69
N GLU A 95 16.45 13.14 -9.31
CA GLU A 95 16.24 14.55 -9.61
C GLU A 95 16.11 15.37 -8.32
N ALA A 96 16.60 16.60 -8.35
CA ALA A 96 16.41 17.54 -7.24
C ALA A 96 14.99 18.13 -7.29
N VAL A 97 14.33 18.24 -6.14
CA VAL A 97 13.01 18.88 -6.06
C VAL A 97 13.19 20.39 -6.19
N ILE A 98 12.58 20.98 -7.21
CA ILE A 98 12.63 22.44 -7.43
C ILE A 98 12.01 23.16 -6.23
N GLY A 99 12.78 24.07 -5.63
CA GLY A 99 12.35 24.89 -4.49
C GLY A 99 12.68 24.32 -3.11
N GLU A 100 13.29 23.13 -3.03
CA GLU A 100 13.71 22.50 -1.77
C GLU A 100 15.21 22.17 -1.82
N GLU A 101 16.00 22.68 -0.87
CA GLU A 101 17.47 22.59 -0.95
C GLU A 101 18.04 21.20 -0.62
N ASN A 102 17.26 20.31 0.01
CA ASN A 102 17.71 18.99 0.48
C ASN A 102 16.70 17.87 0.21
N GLN A 103 15.87 18.01 -0.83
CA GLN A 103 14.91 16.98 -1.23
C GLN A 103 15.19 16.53 -2.65
N PHE A 104 15.12 15.21 -2.84
CA PHE A 104 15.35 14.56 -4.11
C PHE A 104 14.21 13.61 -4.42
N ILE A 105 13.92 13.37 -5.69
CA ILE A 105 13.08 12.25 -6.13
C ILE A 105 14.00 11.17 -6.67
N ALA A 106 14.06 10.05 -5.95
CA ALA A 106 14.78 8.86 -6.37
C ALA A 106 13.80 7.90 -7.06
N TYR A 107 14.10 7.59 -8.33
CA TYR A 107 13.36 6.61 -9.10
C TYR A 107 14.01 5.25 -9.02
N ILE A 108 13.22 4.26 -8.61
CA ILE A 108 13.69 2.90 -8.37
C ILE A 108 12.90 1.93 -9.23
N ALA A 109 13.60 1.06 -9.96
CA ALA A 109 13.03 -0.02 -10.74
C ALA A 109 13.19 -1.35 -10.00
N TYR A 110 12.08 -2.08 -9.86
CA TYR A 110 12.02 -3.39 -9.24
C TYR A 110 11.64 -4.45 -10.30
N PRO A 111 12.44 -5.52 -10.42
CA PRO A 111 12.08 -6.67 -11.26
C PRO A 111 10.76 -7.32 -10.81
N LEU A 112 9.93 -7.73 -11.78
CA LEU A 112 8.64 -8.36 -11.51
C LEU A 112 8.74 -9.61 -10.64
N ASP A 113 9.80 -10.40 -10.84
CA ASP A 113 10.04 -11.68 -10.16
C ASP A 113 10.20 -11.55 -8.63
N LEU A 114 10.37 -10.33 -8.10
CA LEU A 114 10.42 -10.08 -6.65
C LEU A 114 9.04 -10.16 -5.99
N PHE A 115 7.97 -10.05 -6.76
CA PHE A 115 6.63 -9.86 -6.24
C PHE A 115 5.75 -11.10 -6.41
N GLU A 116 5.03 -11.43 -5.35
CA GLU A 116 4.04 -12.50 -5.38
C GLU A 116 2.79 -12.06 -6.14
N GLU A 117 2.34 -12.89 -7.09
CA GLU A 117 1.15 -12.63 -7.90
C GLU A 117 -0.10 -12.44 -7.03
N GLY A 118 -0.88 -11.40 -7.29
CA GLY A 118 -2.13 -11.13 -6.57
C GLY A 118 -1.95 -10.63 -5.12
N SER A 119 -0.72 -10.36 -4.66
CA SER A 119 -0.43 -10.00 -3.27
C SER A 119 -0.06 -8.52 -3.12
N VAL A 120 -1.06 -7.69 -2.77
CA VAL A 120 -0.80 -6.28 -2.41
C VAL A 120 0.09 -6.19 -1.17
N THR A 121 -0.09 -7.12 -0.23
CA THR A 121 0.70 -7.19 1.00
C THR A 121 2.17 -7.40 0.71
N ASN A 122 2.53 -8.40 -0.10
CA ASN A 122 3.92 -8.67 -0.46
C ASN A 122 4.58 -7.45 -1.12
N MET A 123 3.89 -6.81 -2.07
CA MET A 123 4.39 -5.61 -2.74
C MET A 123 4.73 -4.48 -1.76
N PHE A 124 3.83 -4.17 -0.83
CA PHE A 124 4.11 -3.13 0.18
C PHE A 124 5.16 -3.57 1.20
N THR A 125 5.20 -4.85 1.59
CA THR A 125 6.24 -5.35 2.49
C THR A 125 7.64 -5.14 1.91
N SER A 126 7.83 -5.34 0.61
CA SER A 126 9.12 -5.08 -0.05
C SER A 126 9.39 -3.58 -0.20
N ILE A 127 8.45 -2.81 -0.79
CA ILE A 127 8.69 -1.42 -1.19
C ILE A 127 8.75 -0.46 0.01
N VAL A 128 7.86 -0.63 1.00
CA VAL A 128 7.73 0.31 2.13
C VAL A 128 8.06 -0.31 3.49
N GLY A 129 8.54 -1.56 3.54
CA GLY A 129 8.75 -2.29 4.79
C GLY A 129 9.75 -1.62 5.73
N ASN A 130 11.04 -1.65 5.38
CA ASN A 130 12.12 -1.23 6.29
C ASN A 130 12.70 0.15 5.97
N VAL A 131 12.54 0.62 4.73
CA VAL A 131 13.25 1.79 4.20
C VAL A 131 12.88 3.12 4.85
N PHE A 132 11.68 3.24 5.44
CA PHE A 132 11.24 4.46 6.11
C PHE A 132 11.91 4.69 7.47
N GLY A 133 12.49 3.66 8.07
CA GLY A 133 13.18 3.73 9.37
C GLY A 133 14.70 3.91 9.25
N PHE A 134 15.22 4.12 8.05
CA PHE A 134 16.66 4.11 7.79
C PHE A 134 17.35 5.33 8.42
N LYS A 135 18.35 5.13 9.28
CA LYS A 135 19.00 6.20 10.05
C LYS A 135 19.70 7.25 9.15
N ALA A 136 20.10 6.88 7.94
CA ALA A 136 20.74 7.78 6.99
C ALA A 136 19.74 8.73 6.30
N LEU A 137 18.43 8.53 6.49
CA LEU A 137 17.37 9.35 5.95
C LEU A 137 16.70 10.16 7.08
N ARG A 138 16.40 11.43 6.81
CA ARG A 138 15.61 12.28 7.70
C ARG A 138 14.12 12.11 7.46
N ALA A 139 13.74 11.97 6.19
CA ALA A 139 12.37 11.71 5.77
C ALA A 139 12.36 10.94 4.45
N LEU A 140 11.35 10.09 4.30
CA LEU A 140 11.09 9.34 3.07
C LEU A 140 9.58 9.36 2.81
N ARG A 141 9.19 9.54 1.56
CA ARG A 141 7.80 9.42 1.12
C ARG A 141 7.74 8.70 -0.21
N LEU A 142 6.89 7.69 -0.31
CA LEU A 142 6.53 7.09 -1.59
C LEU A 142 5.50 8.01 -2.26
N GLU A 143 5.86 8.60 -3.40
CA GLU A 143 5.00 9.53 -4.15
C GLU A 143 4.14 8.79 -5.18
N ASP A 144 4.73 7.88 -5.94
CA ASP A 144 4.02 7.15 -7.00
C ASP A 144 4.58 5.74 -7.22
N LEU A 145 3.73 4.86 -7.76
CA LEU A 145 4.06 3.50 -8.19
C LEU A 145 3.50 3.24 -9.60
N ARG A 146 4.40 3.01 -10.56
CA ARG A 146 4.02 2.45 -11.87
C ARG A 146 3.86 0.94 -11.72
N ILE A 147 2.62 0.46 -11.80
CA ILE A 147 2.32 -0.97 -11.81
C ILE A 147 2.23 -1.47 -13.26
N PRO A 148 3.04 -2.46 -13.68
CA PRO A 148 3.04 -2.98 -15.03
C PRO A 148 1.78 -3.81 -15.31
N PRO A 149 1.30 -3.87 -16.57
CA PRO A 149 0.15 -4.68 -16.95
C PRO A 149 0.32 -6.18 -16.66
N ALA A 150 1.56 -6.67 -16.65
CA ALA A 150 1.87 -8.05 -16.30
C ALA A 150 1.48 -8.37 -14.84
N TYR A 151 1.76 -7.46 -13.92
CA TYR A 151 1.42 -7.63 -12.50
C TYR A 151 -0.05 -7.36 -12.23
N SER A 152 -0.61 -6.28 -12.80
CA SER A 152 -2.00 -5.88 -12.52
C SER A 152 -3.04 -6.93 -12.94
N LYS A 153 -2.75 -7.72 -13.99
CA LYS A 153 -3.60 -8.84 -14.44
C LYS A 153 -3.72 -9.99 -13.45
N THR A 154 -2.81 -10.10 -12.48
CA THR A 154 -2.87 -11.13 -11.44
C THR A 154 -3.94 -10.81 -10.37
N PHE A 155 -4.46 -9.59 -10.36
CA PHE A 155 -5.48 -9.15 -9.41
C PHE A 155 -6.87 -9.21 -10.03
N GLN A 156 -7.87 -9.56 -9.21
CA GLN A 156 -9.27 -9.49 -9.61
C GLN A 156 -9.72 -8.04 -9.91
N GLY A 157 -9.17 -7.07 -9.18
CA GLY A 157 -9.59 -5.67 -9.26
C GLY A 157 -10.99 -5.42 -8.68
N PRO A 158 -11.68 -4.34 -9.09
CA PRO A 158 -13.02 -4.02 -8.60
C PRO A 158 -14.05 -5.09 -9.01
N PRO A 159 -14.89 -5.60 -8.10
CA PRO A 159 -15.81 -6.71 -8.39
C PRO A 159 -16.93 -6.37 -9.41
N HIS A 160 -17.24 -5.09 -9.60
CA HIS A 160 -18.25 -4.63 -10.55
C HIS A 160 -17.72 -3.49 -11.44
N GLY A 161 -16.91 -2.60 -10.88
CA GLY A 161 -16.49 -1.39 -11.58
C GLY A 161 -17.64 -0.39 -11.77
N ILE A 162 -17.31 0.77 -12.34
CA ILE A 162 -18.22 1.92 -12.39
C ILE A 162 -19.38 1.67 -13.36
N GLN A 163 -19.14 1.05 -14.52
CA GLN A 163 -20.17 0.83 -15.53
C GLN A 163 -21.24 -0.14 -15.01
N VAL A 164 -20.84 -1.32 -14.54
CA VAL A 164 -21.78 -2.32 -14.01
C VAL A 164 -22.51 -1.80 -12.77
N GLU A 165 -21.86 -1.02 -11.89
CA GLU A 165 -22.56 -0.41 -10.76
C GLU A 165 -23.63 0.60 -11.23
N ARG A 166 -23.36 1.39 -12.26
CA ARG A 166 -24.35 2.32 -12.83
C ARG A 166 -25.50 1.60 -13.52
N ASP A 167 -25.20 0.51 -14.23
CA ASP A 167 -26.22 -0.32 -14.90
C ASP A 167 -27.14 -0.99 -13.88
N LYS A 168 -26.57 -1.59 -12.82
CA LYS A 168 -27.34 -2.18 -11.72
C LYS A 168 -28.22 -1.16 -11.00
N LEU A 169 -27.77 0.08 -10.88
CA LEU A 169 -28.52 1.16 -10.23
C LEU A 169 -29.48 1.90 -11.17
N ASN A 170 -29.38 1.67 -12.49
CA ASN A 170 -30.09 2.38 -13.55
C ASN A 170 -30.03 3.91 -13.39
N LYS A 171 -28.82 4.45 -13.18
CA LYS A 171 -28.57 5.88 -12.93
C LYS A 171 -27.40 6.41 -13.75
N TYR A 172 -27.70 7.25 -14.73
CA TYR A 172 -26.75 7.84 -15.67
C TYR A 172 -26.76 9.37 -15.64
N GLY A 173 -25.72 9.99 -16.19
CA GLY A 173 -25.65 11.44 -16.42
C GLY A 173 -25.51 12.32 -15.18
N ARG A 174 -25.40 11.73 -13.97
CA ARG A 174 -25.21 12.48 -12.72
C ARG A 174 -24.35 11.72 -11.70
N PRO A 175 -23.68 12.45 -10.78
CA PRO A 175 -23.07 11.84 -9.60
C PRO A 175 -24.08 11.10 -8.73
N LEU A 176 -23.63 10.04 -8.05
CA LEU A 176 -24.43 9.36 -7.05
C LEU A 176 -24.37 10.17 -5.74
N LEU A 177 -25.53 10.52 -5.19
CA LEU A 177 -25.61 11.17 -3.89
C LEU A 177 -25.67 10.13 -2.77
N GLY A 178 -24.92 10.36 -1.71
CA GLY A 178 -24.94 9.52 -0.52
C GLY A 178 -24.87 10.32 0.76
N CYS A 179 -25.36 9.74 1.85
CA CYS A 179 -25.21 10.30 3.20
C CYS A 179 -24.64 9.26 4.16
N THR A 180 -23.72 9.71 5.02
CA THR A 180 -23.24 8.93 6.16
C THR A 180 -24.11 9.25 7.36
N ILE A 181 -24.60 8.20 8.04
CA ILE A 181 -25.31 8.39 9.31
C ILE A 181 -24.30 8.81 10.37
N LYS A 182 -24.39 10.05 10.85
CA LYS A 182 -23.61 10.50 12.01
C LYS A 182 -24.37 10.17 13.29
N GLN A 183 -23.75 9.38 14.16
CA GLN A 183 -24.20 9.24 15.54
C GLN A 183 -23.43 10.27 16.38
N ASN A 184 -24.15 11.19 17.02
CA ASN A 184 -23.54 12.04 18.05
C ASN A 184 -23.60 11.28 19.39
N GLN A 185 -22.53 11.34 20.17
CA GLN A 185 -22.40 10.58 21.43
C GLN A 185 -23.35 11.03 22.57
N ASN A 186 -24.07 12.15 22.41
CA ASN A 186 -24.90 12.77 23.46
C ASN A 186 -26.42 12.64 23.27
N TRP A 187 -26.91 11.61 22.56
CA TRP A 187 -28.36 11.43 22.40
C TRP A 187 -28.92 10.41 23.40
N ASP A 188 -29.80 10.88 24.28
CA ASP A 188 -30.53 10.13 25.31
C ASP A 188 -31.73 9.32 24.76
N TYR A 189 -31.88 9.24 23.42
CA TYR A 189 -32.97 8.50 22.79
C TYR A 189 -32.58 7.04 22.50
N PRO A 190 -33.53 6.08 22.57
CA PRO A 190 -33.28 4.72 22.09
C PRO A 190 -32.86 4.78 20.61
N GLN A 191 -31.58 4.45 20.36
CA GLN A 191 -30.90 4.66 19.08
C GLN A 191 -31.59 3.99 17.88
N LYS A 192 -32.42 2.96 18.12
CA LYS A 192 -33.28 2.31 17.10
C LYS A 192 -34.23 3.32 16.44
N THR A 193 -34.83 4.22 17.21
CA THR A 193 -35.80 5.22 16.72
C THR A 193 -35.10 6.31 15.91
N THR A 194 -33.88 6.69 16.29
CA THR A 194 -33.09 7.74 15.60
C THR A 194 -32.55 7.26 14.26
N VAL A 195 -32.04 6.02 14.18
CA VAL A 195 -31.64 5.42 12.89
C VAL A 195 -32.84 5.27 11.97
N GLU A 196 -34.00 4.87 12.49
CA GLU A 196 -35.23 4.77 11.71
C GLU A 196 -35.72 6.15 11.22
N GLN A 197 -35.69 7.17 12.07
CA GLN A 197 -36.08 8.53 11.70
C GLN A 197 -35.11 9.16 10.70
N PHE A 198 -33.79 9.06 10.90
CA PHE A 198 -32.80 9.57 9.95
C PHE A 198 -32.84 8.83 8.61
N THR A 199 -32.97 7.50 8.64
CA THR A 199 -33.09 6.71 7.41
C THR A 199 -34.39 7.06 6.68
N ASN A 200 -35.51 7.23 7.39
CA ASN A 200 -36.76 7.68 6.77
C ASN A 200 -36.63 9.10 6.19
N VAL A 201 -36.03 10.07 6.89
CA VAL A 201 -35.90 11.46 6.40
C VAL A 201 -34.95 11.55 5.21
N CYS A 202 -33.77 10.91 5.26
CA CYS A 202 -32.79 10.97 4.18
C CYS A 202 -33.20 10.15 2.95
N VAL A 203 -33.84 9.00 3.16
CA VAL A 203 -34.29 8.14 2.05
C VAL A 203 -35.58 8.69 1.44
N VAL A 204 -36.57 9.11 2.23
CA VAL A 204 -37.86 9.63 1.74
C VAL A 204 -37.78 11.07 1.25
N GLY A 205 -36.99 11.94 1.91
CA GLY A 205 -36.92 13.37 1.60
C GLY A 205 -35.91 13.78 0.53
N LEU A 206 -34.81 13.04 0.33
CA LEU A 206 -33.67 13.49 -0.49
C LEU A 206 -33.31 12.59 -1.69
N ILE A 207 -34.08 11.52 -1.98
CA ILE A 207 -33.83 10.59 -3.11
C ILE A 207 -32.34 10.17 -3.19
N LEU A 208 -31.71 9.86 -2.05
CA LEU A 208 -30.32 9.45 -2.03
C LEU A 208 -30.17 8.00 -2.54
N PRO A 209 -29.39 7.73 -3.62
CA PRO A 209 -29.11 6.36 -4.06
C PRO A 209 -28.47 5.46 -3.01
N ARG A 210 -27.72 6.04 -2.06
CA ARG A 210 -26.89 5.27 -1.13
C ARG A 210 -26.90 5.88 0.26
N MET A 211 -27.01 5.03 1.27
CA MET A 211 -26.82 5.41 2.67
C MET A 211 -25.72 4.52 3.23
N MET A 212 -24.73 5.11 3.88
CA MET A 212 -23.57 4.39 4.41
C MET A 212 -23.52 4.52 5.93
N ARG A 213 -23.07 3.44 6.58
CA ARG A 213 -22.66 3.48 7.99
C ARG A 213 -21.37 4.29 8.10
N SER A 214 -21.12 4.89 9.26
CA SER A 214 -19.81 5.46 9.56
C SER A 214 -18.77 4.34 9.69
N GLU A 215 -17.53 4.65 9.34
CA GLU A 215 -16.33 3.82 9.43
C GLU A 215 -16.09 3.23 10.83
N ASN A 216 -16.55 3.93 11.87
CA ASN A 216 -16.40 3.49 13.25
C ASN A 216 -17.56 2.62 13.74
N VAL A 217 -18.59 2.39 12.91
CA VAL A 217 -19.79 1.62 13.27
C VAL A 217 -19.66 0.18 12.76
N ASN A 218 -19.07 -0.67 13.62
CA ASN A 218 -18.93 -2.11 13.43
C ASN A 218 -19.98 -2.83 14.28
N SER A 219 -19.55 -3.70 15.21
CA SER A 219 -20.42 -4.28 16.24
C SER A 219 -20.06 -3.67 17.58
N GLN A 220 -20.98 -2.90 18.16
CA GLN A 220 -20.83 -2.35 19.49
C GLN A 220 -21.89 -2.91 20.45
N PRO A 221 -21.67 -2.87 21.77
CA PRO A 221 -22.69 -3.30 22.75
C PRO A 221 -24.03 -2.57 22.57
N PHE A 222 -24.01 -1.32 22.12
CA PHE A 222 -25.21 -0.52 21.82
C PHE A 222 -25.78 -0.75 20.41
N LEU A 223 -25.03 -1.40 19.52
CA LEU A 223 -25.41 -1.68 18.14
C LEU A 223 -24.70 -2.93 17.61
N LEU A 224 -25.33 -4.09 17.81
CA LEU A 224 -24.76 -5.37 17.37
C LEU A 224 -24.93 -5.54 15.85
N CYS A 225 -23.82 -5.84 15.16
CA CYS A 225 -23.86 -6.22 13.73
C CYS A 225 -24.37 -7.64 13.52
N VAL A 226 -24.20 -8.50 14.53
CA VAL A 226 -24.69 -9.89 14.52
C VAL A 226 -26.00 -9.92 15.31
N GLY A 227 -27.09 -10.24 14.63
CA GLY A 227 -28.43 -10.31 15.21
C GLY A 227 -29.37 -9.27 14.63
N GLU A 228 -30.06 -9.65 13.54
CA GLU A 228 -31.44 -9.30 13.14
C GLU A 228 -31.97 -7.86 13.22
N THR A 229 -31.16 -6.87 13.61
CA THR A 229 -31.67 -5.54 13.95
C THR A 229 -31.23 -4.55 12.88
N VAL A 230 -29.97 -4.12 12.82
CA VAL A 230 -29.59 -3.01 11.92
C VAL A 230 -29.73 -3.36 10.44
N SER A 231 -29.22 -4.51 10.02
CA SER A 231 -29.25 -4.91 8.60
C SER A 231 -30.66 -5.16 8.10
N TYR A 232 -31.50 -5.83 8.91
CA TYR A 232 -32.90 -6.11 8.58
C TYR A 232 -33.76 -4.85 8.60
N PHE A 233 -33.60 -3.97 9.60
CA PHE A 233 -34.33 -2.70 9.64
C PHE A 233 -33.97 -1.79 8.47
N VAL A 234 -32.67 -1.64 8.15
CA VAL A 234 -32.24 -0.85 6.99
C VAL A 234 -32.76 -1.46 5.69
N LEU A 235 -32.71 -2.79 5.54
CA LEU A 235 -33.25 -3.48 4.36
C LEU A 235 -34.77 -3.27 4.23
N LYS A 236 -35.51 -3.38 5.32
CA LYS A 236 -36.97 -3.14 5.36
C LYS A 236 -37.32 -1.71 4.96
N LEU A 237 -36.57 -0.71 5.45
CA LEU A 237 -36.74 0.68 5.08
C LEU A 237 -36.39 0.94 3.61
N PHE A 238 -35.31 0.34 3.11
CA PHE A 238 -34.91 0.44 1.71
C PHE A 238 -35.97 -0.15 0.77
N ILE A 239 -36.47 -1.36 1.06
CA ILE A 239 -37.54 -2.00 0.29
C ILE A 239 -38.81 -1.14 0.31
N LYS A 240 -39.24 -0.68 1.50
CA LYS A 240 -40.41 0.19 1.65
C LYS A 240 -40.30 1.47 0.81
N HIS A 241 -39.10 2.06 0.75
CA HIS A 241 -38.88 3.25 -0.07
C HIS A 241 -38.87 2.95 -1.57
N LYS A 242 -38.19 1.88 -2.00
CA LYS A 242 -38.19 1.47 -3.42
C LYS A 242 -39.61 1.21 -3.91
N LEU A 243 -40.44 0.54 -3.12
CA LEU A 243 -41.86 0.33 -3.42
C LEU A 243 -42.62 1.66 -3.54
N LYS A 244 -42.35 2.64 -2.68
CA LYS A 244 -42.95 3.99 -2.81
C LYS A 244 -42.51 4.71 -4.08
N GLN A 245 -41.22 4.65 -4.46
CA GLN A 245 -40.72 5.27 -5.69
C GLN A 245 -41.26 4.60 -6.96
N VAL A 246 -41.45 3.29 -6.96
CA VAL A 246 -42.07 2.57 -8.08
C VAL A 246 -43.54 3.02 -8.24
N LYS A 247 -44.29 3.06 -7.13
CA LYS A 247 -45.68 3.54 -7.13
C LYS A 247 -45.82 5.00 -7.58
N SER A 248 -44.91 5.88 -7.18
CA SER A 248 -44.95 7.30 -7.59
C SER A 248 -44.57 7.53 -9.05
N LYS A 249 -43.95 6.56 -9.72
CA LYS A 249 -43.55 6.62 -11.13
C LYS A 249 -44.56 5.99 -12.09
N GLY A 250 -45.71 5.50 -11.59
CA GLY A 250 -46.80 4.99 -12.43
C GLY A 250 -46.49 3.71 -13.22
N ILE A 251 -45.47 2.95 -12.80
CA ILE A 251 -45.14 1.66 -13.42
C ILE A 251 -45.95 0.59 -12.68
N THR A 252 -47.10 0.20 -13.25
CA THR A 252 -47.85 -1.03 -12.89
C THR A 252 -47.08 -2.27 -13.30
#